data_AF-A0A524EMZ0-F1
#
_entry.id   AF-A0A524EMZ0-F1
#
_cell.length_a   1.000
_cell.length_b   1.000
_cell.length_c   1.000
_cell.angle_alpha   90.00
_cell.angle_beta   90.00
_cell.angle_gamma   90.00
#
_symmetry.space_group_name_H-M   'P 1'
#
loop_
_entity.id
_entity.type
_entity.pdbx_description
1 polymer ?
#
loop_
_entity_poly.entity_id
_entity_poly.type
_entity_poly.pdbx_seq_one_letter_code
_entity_poly.pdbx_strand_id
1 'polypeptide(L)'
;MSDVAAMRAFNREMAQVVGATITVELKNGKEYTGTLVGIDQDTLSIVLSEVIPSEGEEIPKIFIYGDSITSFAVAEKEVSLEGLAKELEKQFPPGGVRYFPDTGVIVVMNKIRITPEGVDGVGPLYERVVQVAEPWLRDRGLLE
;
A
#
# COMPACT_ATOMS: atom_id res chain seq x y z
N MET A 1 25.54 17.72 14.49
CA MET A 1 25.10 16.40 14.97
C MET A 1 26.31 15.48 14.95
N SER A 2 26.49 14.60 15.93
CA SER A 2 27.60 13.62 15.87
C SER A 2 27.28 12.56 14.81
N ASP A 3 28.31 12.03 14.13
CA ASP A 3 28.16 10.97 13.11
C ASP A 3 27.40 9.75 13.64
N VAL A 4 27.58 9.45 14.94
CA VAL A 4 26.86 8.39 15.66
C VAL A 4 25.34 8.63 15.70
N ALA A 5 24.92 9.88 15.85
CA ALA A 5 23.49 10.22 15.88
C ALA A 5 22.87 10.08 14.47
N ALA A 6 23.59 10.50 13.43
CA ALA A 6 23.13 10.37 12.04
C ALA A 6 22.98 8.89 11.63
N MET A 7 23.97 8.05 11.94
CA MET A 7 23.89 6.61 11.65
C MET A 7 22.72 5.92 12.35
N ARG A 8 22.46 6.27 13.61
CA ARG A 8 21.30 5.74 14.36
C ARG A 8 19.96 6.17 13.77
N ALA A 9 19.88 7.38 13.21
CA ALA A 9 18.67 7.84 12.54
C ALA A 9 18.46 7.05 11.25
N PHE A 10 19.50 6.92 10.42
CA PHE A 10 19.45 6.14 9.18
C PHE A 10 18.99 4.69 9.41
N ASN A 11 19.61 3.98 10.36
CA ASN A 11 19.24 2.59 10.66
C ASN A 11 17.79 2.46 11.15
N ARG A 12 17.27 3.49 11.81
CA ARG A 12 15.88 3.52 12.26
C ARG A 12 14.91 3.67 11.09
N GLU A 13 15.20 4.58 10.16
CA GLU A 13 14.40 4.73 8.94
C GLU A 13 14.38 3.43 8.14
N MET A 14 15.55 2.80 7.93
CA MET A 14 15.63 1.52 7.23
C MET A 14 14.81 0.42 7.90
N ALA A 15 14.85 0.34 9.23
CA ALA A 15 14.07 -0.65 9.98
C ALA A 15 12.56 -0.42 9.88
N GLN A 16 12.11 0.83 9.76
CA GLN A 16 10.68 1.17 9.63
C GLN A 16 10.10 0.82 8.26
N VAL A 17 10.94 0.78 7.22
CA VAL A 17 10.50 0.47 5.85
C VAL A 17 10.34 -1.04 5.63
N VAL A 18 10.98 -1.89 6.45
CA VAL A 18 10.79 -3.36 6.37
C VAL A 18 9.32 -3.71 6.63
N GLY A 19 8.74 -4.49 5.72
CA GLY A 19 7.32 -4.86 5.71
C GLY A 19 6.43 -3.91 4.89
N ALA A 20 6.95 -2.77 4.43
CA ALA A 20 6.21 -1.89 3.54
C ALA A 20 6.37 -2.31 2.07
N THR A 21 5.37 -2.00 1.27
CA THR A 21 5.49 -2.01 -0.19
C THR A 21 6.41 -0.88 -0.62
N ILE A 22 7.43 -1.19 -1.41
CA ILE A 22 8.37 -0.22 -1.96
C ILE A 22 8.44 -0.36 -3.47
N THR A 23 8.83 0.71 -4.14
CA THR A 23 9.28 0.69 -5.53
C THR A 23 10.79 0.92 -5.55
N VAL A 24 11.53 0.00 -6.17
CA VAL A 24 12.97 0.08 -6.39
C VAL A 24 13.25 0.47 -7.83
N GLU A 25 14.19 1.39 -8.02
CA GLU A 25 14.78 1.73 -9.32
C GLU A 25 16.21 1.20 -9.39
N LEU A 26 16.55 0.47 -10.45
CA LEU A 26 17.90 -0.03 -10.69
C LEU A 26 18.69 0.88 -11.64
N LYS A 27 20.03 0.79 -11.57
CA LYS A 27 20.96 1.54 -12.44
C LYS A 27 20.74 1.30 -13.95
N ASN A 28 20.12 0.18 -14.31
CA ASN A 28 19.80 -0.17 -15.70
C ASN A 28 18.41 0.33 -16.15
N GLY A 29 17.72 1.12 -15.33
CA GLY A 29 16.39 1.68 -15.60
C GLY A 29 15.23 0.72 -15.35
N LYS A 30 15.48 -0.50 -14.83
CA LYS A 30 14.40 -1.41 -14.42
C LYS A 30 13.80 -0.99 -13.10
N GLU A 31 12.50 -1.17 -12.98
CA GLU A 31 11.75 -0.92 -11.76
C GLU A 31 11.05 -2.18 -11.25
N TYR A 32 10.99 -2.31 -9.93
CA TYR A 32 10.32 -3.39 -9.24
C TYR A 32 9.53 -2.84 -8.07
N THR A 33 8.24 -3.18 -8.00
CA THR A 33 7.40 -2.90 -6.83
C THR A 33 7.16 -4.19 -6.07
N GLY A 34 7.24 -4.15 -4.73
CA GLY A 34 6.94 -5.32 -3.90
C GLY A 34 7.15 -5.04 -2.41
N THR A 35 6.81 -6.02 -1.59
CA THR A 35 6.95 -5.92 -0.13
C THR A 35 8.41 -6.11 0.26
N LEU A 36 9.00 -5.13 0.97
CA LEU A 36 10.36 -5.24 1.48
C LEU A 36 10.44 -6.23 2.64
N VAL A 37 11.14 -7.34 2.45
CA VAL A 37 11.26 -8.41 3.46
C VAL A 37 12.52 -8.25 4.31
N GLY A 38 13.57 -7.64 3.77
CA GLY A 38 14.82 -7.45 4.50
C GLY A 38 15.82 -6.57 3.77
N ILE A 39 16.72 -5.97 4.55
CA ILE A 39 17.82 -5.15 4.05
C ILE A 39 19.11 -5.54 4.78
N ASP A 40 20.18 -5.72 4.02
CA ASP A 40 21.56 -5.76 4.53
C ASP A 40 22.08 -4.32 4.66
N GLN A 41 22.41 -3.89 5.89
CA GLN A 41 22.84 -2.52 6.19
C GLN A 41 24.28 -2.23 5.72
N ASP A 42 25.10 -3.26 5.50
CA ASP A 42 26.48 -3.08 5.07
C ASP A 42 26.56 -2.86 3.55
N THR A 43 25.73 -3.57 2.79
CA THR A 43 25.74 -3.53 1.32
C THR A 43 24.57 -2.77 0.71
N LEU A 44 23.55 -2.43 1.50
CA LEU A 44 22.25 -1.94 1.04
C LEU A 44 21.54 -2.90 0.06
N SER A 45 21.89 -4.19 0.09
CA SER A 45 21.17 -5.22 -0.66
C SER A 45 19.81 -5.49 -0.03
N ILE A 46 18.79 -5.69 -0.85
CA ILE A 46 17.41 -5.89 -0.38
C ILE A 46 16.79 -7.18 -0.89
N VAL A 47 15.73 -7.60 -0.21
CA VAL A 47 14.87 -8.70 -0.63
C VAL A 47 13.43 -8.20 -0.73
N LEU A 48 12.81 -8.38 -1.89
CA LEU A 48 11.38 -8.12 -2.08
C LEU A 48 10.61 -9.45 -2.25
N SER A 49 9.37 -9.49 -1.79
CA SER A 49 8.38 -10.53 -2.09
C SER A 49 7.19 -9.95 -2.85
N GLU A 50 6.41 -10.82 -3.50
CA GLU A 50 5.20 -10.41 -4.25
C GLU A 50 5.52 -9.31 -5.25
N VAL A 51 6.54 -9.56 -6.07
CA VAL A 51 7.20 -8.52 -6.86
C VAL A 51 6.51 -8.37 -8.20
N ILE A 52 6.14 -7.14 -8.51
CA ILE A 52 5.58 -6.72 -9.79
C ILE A 52 6.67 -5.92 -10.53
N PRO A 53 7.29 -6.47 -11.59
CA PRO A 53 8.22 -5.72 -12.41
C PRO A 53 7.47 -4.71 -13.30
N SER A 54 8.17 -3.66 -13.76
CA SER A 54 7.62 -2.73 -14.77
C SER A 54 7.32 -3.41 -16.11
N GLU A 55 8.06 -4.48 -16.43
CA GLU A 55 7.86 -5.32 -17.61
C GLU A 55 8.04 -6.80 -17.25
N GLY A 56 7.11 -7.65 -17.69
CA GLY A 56 7.17 -9.11 -17.51
C GLY A 56 6.11 -9.65 -16.56
N GLU A 57 6.36 -10.84 -16.02
CA GLU A 57 5.45 -11.53 -15.10
C GLU A 57 5.85 -11.30 -13.64
N GLU A 58 4.90 -11.49 -12.74
CA GLU A 58 5.12 -11.42 -11.30
C GLU A 58 6.21 -12.40 -10.83
N ILE A 59 7.03 -11.93 -9.89
CA ILE A 59 8.15 -12.69 -9.33
C ILE A 59 7.85 -12.91 -7.84
N PRO A 60 7.74 -14.16 -7.35
CA PRO A 60 7.42 -14.41 -5.94
C PRO A 60 8.42 -13.80 -4.95
N LYS A 61 9.70 -13.74 -5.34
CA LYS A 61 10.79 -13.22 -4.52
C LYS A 61 11.99 -12.82 -5.38
N ILE A 62 12.58 -11.66 -5.11
CA ILE A 62 13.81 -11.19 -5.75
C ILE A 62 14.82 -10.70 -4.71
N PHE A 63 16.11 -10.95 -4.98
CA PHE A 63 17.23 -10.43 -4.21
C PHE A 63 17.96 -9.44 -5.11
N ILE A 64 18.14 -8.21 -4.61
CA ILE A 64 18.72 -7.11 -5.38
C ILE A 64 19.96 -6.63 -4.65
N TYR A 65 21.12 -6.73 -5.31
CA TYR A 65 22.38 -6.26 -4.74
C TYR A 65 22.38 -4.73 -4.65
N GLY A 66 22.83 -4.18 -3.53
CA GLY A 66 22.74 -2.73 -3.29
C GLY A 66 23.49 -1.89 -4.33
N ASP A 67 24.61 -2.38 -4.87
CA ASP A 67 25.32 -1.69 -5.96
C ASP A 67 24.51 -1.63 -7.28
N SER A 68 23.44 -2.39 -7.44
CA SER A 68 22.55 -2.26 -8.59
C SER A 68 21.42 -1.26 -8.40
N ILE A 69 21.17 -0.80 -7.17
CA ILE A 69 20.06 0.08 -6.82
C ILE A 69 20.46 1.55 -7.02
N THR A 70 19.59 2.31 -7.68
CA THR A 70 19.68 3.77 -7.77
C THR A 70 18.98 4.40 -6.56
N SER A 71 17.73 4.00 -6.32
CA SER A 71 16.93 4.46 -5.19
C SER A 71 15.79 3.48 -4.88
N PHE A 72 15.17 3.64 -3.72
CA PHE A 72 13.86 3.05 -3.46
C PHE A 72 12.98 4.02 -2.68
N ALA A 73 11.69 3.98 -2.96
CA ALA A 73 10.68 4.76 -2.27
C ALA A 73 9.65 3.81 -1.67
N VAL A 74 9.12 4.15 -0.49
CA VAL A 74 7.90 3.51 0.00
C VAL A 74 6.82 3.82 -1.03
N ALA A 75 6.28 2.78 -1.67
CA ALA A 75 5.15 2.93 -2.58
C ALA A 75 4.03 3.58 -1.76
N GLU A 76 3.29 4.54 -2.34
CA GLU A 76 2.23 5.25 -1.62
C GLU A 76 1.42 4.25 -0.81
N LYS A 77 1.43 4.46 0.51
CA LYS A 77 0.84 3.58 1.51
C LYS A 77 -0.49 3.10 0.97
N GLU A 78 -0.61 1.81 0.62
CA GLU A 78 -1.90 1.24 0.25
C GLU A 78 -2.87 1.64 1.37
N VAL A 79 -3.80 2.54 1.06
CA VAL A 79 -4.62 3.08 2.12
C VAL A 79 -5.61 2.00 2.50
N SER A 80 -5.28 1.32 3.60
CA SER A 80 -6.15 0.30 4.16
C SER A 80 -7.52 0.91 4.41
N LEU A 81 -8.51 0.39 3.70
CA LEU A 81 -9.90 0.76 3.89
C LEU A 81 -10.55 -0.03 5.04
N GLU A 82 -9.79 -0.80 5.83
CA GLU A 82 -10.34 -1.60 6.94
C GLU A 82 -11.11 -0.73 7.94
N GLY A 83 -10.62 0.49 8.21
CA GLY A 83 -11.32 1.45 9.06
C GLY A 83 -12.65 1.90 8.46
N LEU A 84 -12.71 2.10 7.15
CA LEU A 84 -13.94 2.44 6.44
C LEU A 84 -14.92 1.25 6.45
N ALA A 85 -14.43 0.03 6.24
CA ALA A 85 -15.24 -1.18 6.32
C ALA A 85 -15.95 -1.31 7.67
N LYS A 86 -15.21 -1.09 8.77
CA LYS A 86 -15.76 -1.10 10.15
C LYS A 86 -16.82 -0.02 10.37
N GLU A 87 -16.66 1.17 9.79
CA GLU A 87 -17.68 2.22 9.88
C GLU A 87 -18.94 1.86 9.08
N LEU A 88 -18.78 1.28 7.89
CA LEU A 88 -19.90 0.81 7.07
C LEU A 88 -20.66 -0.34 7.77
N GLU A 89 -19.95 -1.28 8.39
CA GLU A 89 -20.57 -2.41 9.11
C GLU A 89 -21.55 -1.97 10.22
N LYS A 90 -21.37 -0.78 10.81
CA LYS A 90 -22.31 -0.23 11.80
C LYS A 90 -23.67 0.15 11.20
N GLN A 91 -23.72 0.39 9.88
CA GLN A 91 -24.92 0.89 9.19
C GLN A 91 -25.62 -0.16 8.32
N PHE A 92 -24.93 -1.25 7.99
CA PHE A 92 -25.44 -2.31 7.12
C PHE A 92 -25.66 -3.62 7.89
N PRO A 93 -26.55 -4.51 7.41
CA PRO A 93 -26.75 -5.82 8.03
C PRO A 93 -25.46 -6.65 8.11
N PRO A 94 -25.33 -7.57 9.09
CA PRO A 94 -24.20 -8.48 9.17
C PRO A 94 -23.95 -9.23 7.86
N GLY A 95 -22.69 -9.28 7.41
CA GLY A 95 -22.29 -9.87 6.12
C GLY A 95 -22.61 -9.00 4.89
N GLY A 96 -23.21 -7.83 5.09
CA GLY A 96 -23.52 -6.86 4.03
C GLY A 96 -22.32 -6.01 3.59
N VAL A 97 -21.18 -6.10 4.29
CA VAL A 97 -19.93 -5.41 3.93
C VAL A 97 -18.83 -6.45 3.86
N ARG A 98 -18.03 -6.41 2.80
CA ARG A 98 -16.87 -7.30 2.60
C ARG A 98 -15.67 -6.45 2.21
N TYR A 99 -14.60 -6.52 3.00
CA TYR A 99 -13.32 -5.91 2.67
C TYR A 99 -12.38 -6.98 2.11
N PHE A 100 -11.69 -6.66 1.01
CA PHE A 100 -10.70 -7.49 0.36
C PHE A 100 -9.32 -6.82 0.54
N PRO A 101 -8.55 -7.21 1.57
CA PRO A 101 -7.28 -6.57 1.91
C PRO A 101 -6.31 -6.56 0.74
N ASP A 102 -6.16 -7.70 0.06
CA ASP A 102 -5.23 -7.93 -1.06
C ASP A 102 -5.46 -7.01 -2.27
N THR A 103 -6.64 -6.39 -2.37
CA THR A 103 -7.00 -5.50 -3.51
C THR A 103 -7.40 -4.10 -3.06
N GLY A 104 -7.44 -3.83 -1.74
CA GLY A 104 -7.91 -2.56 -1.21
C GLY A 104 -9.39 -2.26 -1.51
N VAL A 105 -10.23 -3.26 -1.80
CA VAL A 105 -11.63 -3.06 -2.22
C VAL A 105 -12.61 -3.35 -1.09
N ILE A 106 -13.63 -2.51 -0.92
CA ILE A 106 -14.83 -2.85 -0.14
C ILE A 106 -16.00 -3.09 -1.10
N VAL A 107 -16.78 -4.14 -0.84
CA VAL A 107 -18.04 -4.40 -1.52
C VAL A 107 -19.18 -4.37 -0.51
N VAL A 108 -20.15 -3.48 -0.74
CA VAL A 108 -21.36 -3.33 0.07
C VAL A 108 -22.55 -3.94 -0.65
N MET A 109 -23.24 -4.86 0.03
CA MET A 109 -24.44 -5.60 -0.41
C MET A 109 -24.29 -6.24 -1.81
N ASN A 110 -23.06 -6.62 -2.18
CA ASN A 110 -22.70 -7.17 -3.49
C ASN A 110 -23.04 -6.26 -4.69
N LYS A 111 -23.16 -4.95 -4.45
CA LYS A 111 -23.64 -3.99 -5.45
C LYS A 111 -22.79 -2.73 -5.56
N ILE A 112 -22.32 -2.20 -4.44
CA ILE A 112 -21.52 -0.97 -4.41
C ILE A 112 -20.07 -1.36 -4.14
N ARG A 113 -19.16 -0.83 -4.94
CA ARG A 113 -17.71 -1.03 -4.79
C ARG A 113 -17.09 0.27 -4.29
N ILE A 114 -16.12 0.16 -3.40
CA ILE A 114 -15.37 1.29 -2.86
C ILE A 114 -13.89 0.96 -2.97
N THR A 115 -13.12 1.90 -3.49
CA THR A 115 -11.66 1.86 -3.61
C THR A 115 -11.08 3.18 -3.08
N PRO A 116 -9.75 3.33 -2.95
CA PRO A 116 -9.16 4.61 -2.59
C PRO A 116 -9.56 5.76 -3.53
N GLU A 117 -9.84 5.45 -4.80
CA GLU A 117 -10.22 6.42 -5.83
C GLU A 117 -11.70 6.85 -5.76
N GLY A 118 -12.54 6.18 -4.97
CA GLY A 118 -13.93 6.58 -4.76
C GLY A 118 -14.93 5.44 -4.63
N VAL A 119 -16.19 5.75 -4.93
CA VAL A 119 -17.34 4.85 -4.80
C VAL A 119 -17.95 4.60 -6.18
N ASP A 120 -18.08 3.33 -6.57
CA ASP A 120 -18.73 2.91 -7.80
C ASP A 120 -20.10 2.26 -7.51
N GLY A 121 -21.13 2.75 -8.19
CA GLY A 121 -22.48 2.18 -8.13
C GLY A 121 -23.55 3.18 -8.50
N VAL A 122 -24.82 2.78 -8.36
CA VAL A 122 -25.97 3.66 -8.65
C VAL A 122 -27.15 3.36 -7.71
N GLY A 123 -28.06 4.33 -7.61
CA GLY A 123 -29.34 4.19 -6.93
C GLY A 123 -29.30 4.48 -5.42
N PRO A 124 -30.39 4.24 -4.69
CA PRO A 124 -30.52 4.68 -3.29
C PRO A 124 -29.48 4.08 -2.33
N LEU A 125 -28.96 2.89 -2.65
CA LEU A 125 -27.90 2.25 -1.88
C LEU A 125 -26.55 2.97 -2.08
N TYR A 126 -26.26 3.43 -3.29
CA TYR A 126 -25.06 4.20 -3.61
C TYR A 126 -25.00 5.49 -2.79
N GLU A 127 -26.10 6.27 -2.82
CA GLU A 127 -26.21 7.53 -2.06
C GLU A 127 -25.92 7.33 -0.57
N ARG A 128 -26.45 6.24 0.01
CA ARG A 128 -26.22 5.90 1.41
C ARG A 128 -24.77 5.51 1.70
N VAL A 129 -24.10 4.80 0.79
CA VAL A 129 -22.69 4.43 0.94
C VAL A 129 -21.80 5.67 0.81
N VAL A 130 -22.07 6.53 -0.18
CA VAL A 130 -21.35 7.80 -0.42
C VAL A 130 -21.34 8.69 0.81
N GLN A 131 -22.48 8.83 1.50
CA GLN A 131 -22.59 9.64 2.73
C GLN A 131 -21.63 9.22 3.85
N VAL A 132 -21.13 7.98 3.83
CA VAL A 132 -20.17 7.46 4.80
C VAL A 132 -18.76 7.43 4.23
N ALA A 133 -18.63 6.94 2.99
CA ALA A 133 -17.35 6.68 2.37
C ALA A 133 -16.63 7.97 1.95
N GLU A 134 -17.30 8.90 1.26
CA GLU A 134 -16.62 10.09 0.75
C GLU A 134 -16.02 10.97 1.84
N PRO A 135 -16.73 11.33 2.93
CA PRO A 135 -16.12 12.12 4.01
C PRO A 135 -14.92 11.42 4.63
N TRP A 136 -15.01 10.10 4.84
CA TRP A 136 -13.93 9.30 5.43
C TRP A 136 -12.67 9.28 4.54
N LEU A 137 -12.87 9.21 3.22
CA LEU A 137 -11.82 9.24 2.20
C LEU A 137 -11.19 10.65 2.09
N ARG A 138 -12.01 11.71 2.04
CA ARG A 138 -11.54 13.12 2.03
C ARG A 138 -10.70 13.45 3.27
N ASP A 139 -11.15 13.04 4.45
CA ASP A 139 -10.41 13.25 5.72
C ASP A 139 -9.01 12.60 5.72
N ARG A 140 -8.77 11.64 4.82
CA ARG A 140 -7.50 10.93 4.63
C ARG A 140 -6.74 11.35 3.38
N GLY A 141 -7.22 12.37 2.68
CA GLY A 141 -6.59 12.89 1.45
C GLY A 141 -6.69 11.96 0.25
N LEU A 142 -7.66 11.03 0.26
CA LEU A 142 -7.88 10.08 -0.84
C LEU A 142 -8.82 10.61 -1.94
N LEU A 143 -9.63 11.61 -1.61
CA LEU A 143 -10.51 12.31 -2.54
C LEU A 143 -10.27 13.82 -2.42
N GLU A 144 -10.22 14.51 -3.55
CA GLU A 144 -10.24 15.99 -3.63
C GLU A 144 -11.64 16.54 -3.31
#